data_AF-A0A8S2QFG6-F1
#
_entry.id   AF-A0A8S2QFG6-F1
#
_cell.length_a   1.000
_cell.length_b   1.000
_cell.length_c   1.000
_cell.angle_alpha   90.00
_cell.angle_beta   90.00
_cell.angle_gamma   90.00
#
_symmetry.space_group_name_H-M   'P 1'
#
loop_
_entity.id
_entity.type
_entity.pdbx_description
1 polymer ?
#
loop_
_entity_poly.entity_id
_entity_poly.type
_entity_poly.pdbx_seq_one_letter_code
_entity_poly.pdbx_strand_id
1 'polypeptide(L)'
;IFDATRKITYKNLDRWYNELRDIRPHIPCLCVANKVDVATEVTKKSFSFPKKHDMPLYYVSAADGTNVVRLFRDAIRLANAYRTSDTQDFIDQVLRELEVG
;
A
#
# COMPACT_ATOMS: atom_id res chain seq x y z
N ILE A 1 0.58 0.00 5.80
CA ILE A 1 0.21 1.26 6.49
C ILE A 1 0.99 1.33 7.80
N PHE A 2 1.50 2.48 8.18
CA PHE A 2 2.16 2.68 9.48
C PHE A 2 1.61 3.92 10.19
N ASP A 3 1.79 3.98 11.50
CA ASP A 3 1.40 5.10 12.35
C ASP A 3 2.60 6.06 12.48
N ALA A 4 2.42 7.30 12.02
CA ALA A 4 3.45 8.34 12.01
C ALA A 4 3.98 8.67 13.42
N THR A 5 3.18 8.43 14.46
CA THR A 5 3.56 8.66 15.87
C THR A 5 4.34 7.50 16.48
N ARG A 6 4.36 6.31 15.83
CA ARG A 6 4.94 5.08 16.40
C ARG A 6 5.97 4.45 15.47
N LYS A 7 7.26 4.73 15.74
CA LYS A 7 8.41 4.22 14.95
C LYS A 7 8.41 2.71 14.72
N ILE A 8 7.94 1.90 15.68
CA ILE A 8 7.90 0.44 15.55
C ILE A 8 6.98 -0.01 14.40
N THR A 9 5.89 0.71 14.14
CA THR A 9 4.94 0.36 13.07
C THR A 9 5.55 0.56 11.68
N TYR A 10 6.47 1.51 11.54
CA TYR A 10 7.24 1.68 10.32
C TYR A 10 8.25 0.53 10.13
N LYS A 11 8.95 0.11 11.19
CA LYS A 11 9.91 -1.01 11.12
C LYS A 11 9.24 -2.34 10.74
N ASN A 12 7.98 -2.53 11.12
CA ASN A 12 7.24 -3.75 10.78
C ASN A 12 6.85 -3.83 9.29
N LEU A 13 6.96 -2.74 8.52
CA LEU A 13 6.58 -2.73 7.10
C LEU A 13 7.41 -3.72 6.27
N ASP A 14 8.71 -3.85 6.54
CA ASP A 14 9.57 -4.80 5.82
C ASP A 14 9.06 -6.23 5.97
N ARG A 15 8.70 -6.63 7.20
CA ARG A 15 8.15 -7.96 7.48
C ARG A 15 6.81 -8.16 6.75
N TRP A 16 5.87 -7.24 6.92
CA TRP A 16 4.54 -7.35 6.31
C TRP A 16 4.59 -7.34 4.79
N TYR A 17 5.51 -6.60 4.21
CA TYR A 17 5.69 -6.54 2.76
C TYR A 17 6.28 -7.84 2.22
N ASN A 18 7.25 -8.45 2.90
CA ASN A 18 7.79 -9.74 2.50
C ASN A 18 6.72 -10.84 2.57
N GLU A 19 5.98 -10.92 3.70
CA GLU A 19 4.87 -11.87 3.86
C GLU A 19 3.81 -11.69 2.75
N LEU A 20 3.51 -10.45 2.35
CA LEU A 20 2.59 -10.17 1.24
C LEU A 20 3.16 -10.62 -0.10
N ARG A 21 4.43 -10.33 -0.40
CA ARG A 21 5.08 -10.65 -1.67
C ARG A 21 5.30 -12.15 -1.87
N ASP A 22 5.48 -12.91 -0.79
CA ASP A 22 5.56 -14.36 -0.82
C ASP A 22 4.26 -14.99 -1.35
N ILE A 23 3.11 -14.35 -1.08
CA ILE A 23 1.78 -14.84 -1.50
C ILE A 23 1.35 -14.19 -2.83
N ARG A 24 1.62 -12.89 -2.99
CA ARG A 24 1.20 -12.06 -4.13
C ARG A 24 2.37 -11.21 -4.65
N PRO A 25 3.21 -11.77 -5.53
CA PRO A 25 4.46 -11.13 -5.94
C PRO A 25 4.24 -9.82 -6.72
N HIS A 26 3.17 -9.71 -7.52
CA HIS A 26 3.05 -8.62 -8.50
C HIS A 26 1.98 -7.57 -8.22
N ILE A 27 1.15 -7.73 -7.19
CA ILE A 27 0.07 -6.77 -6.92
C ILE A 27 0.61 -5.35 -6.64
N PRO A 28 -0.07 -4.29 -7.10
CA PRO A 28 0.33 -2.93 -6.77
C PRO A 28 0.16 -2.70 -5.27
N CYS A 29 1.14 -2.01 -4.67
CA CYS A 29 1.16 -1.70 -3.24
C CYS A 29 1.31 -0.18 -3.05
N LEU A 30 0.80 0.31 -1.92
CA LEU A 30 0.82 1.70 -1.53
C LEU A 30 1.32 1.82 -0.10
N CYS A 31 2.21 2.79 0.14
CA CYS A 31 2.69 3.09 1.48
C CYS A 31 1.87 4.23 2.06
N VAL A 32 1.45 4.10 3.30
CA VAL A 32 0.55 5.05 3.95
C VAL A 32 1.08 5.37 5.34
N ALA A 33 1.42 6.63 5.56
CA ALA A 33 1.74 7.21 6.85
C ALA A 33 0.45 7.81 7.43
N ASN A 34 -0.12 7.14 8.45
CA ASN A 34 -1.36 7.56 9.10
C ASN A 34 -1.07 8.43 10.35
N LYS A 35 -2.07 9.17 10.82
CA LYS A 35 -2.03 10.08 11.99
C LYS A 35 -1.18 11.35 11.79
N VAL A 36 -1.17 11.88 10.58
CA VAL A 36 -0.42 13.11 10.27
C VAL A 36 -1.05 14.38 10.84
N ASP A 37 -2.30 14.29 11.32
CA ASP A 37 -2.96 15.31 12.14
C ASP A 37 -2.24 15.50 13.48
N VAL A 38 -1.71 14.42 14.07
CA VAL A 38 -0.93 14.46 15.31
C VAL A 38 0.56 14.66 15.05
N ALA A 39 1.10 14.02 13.99
CA ALA A 39 2.52 14.07 13.63
C ALA A 39 2.75 14.85 12.32
N THR A 40 2.41 16.13 12.31
CA THR A 40 2.48 16.98 11.10
C THR A 40 3.90 17.08 10.52
N GLU A 41 4.94 16.97 11.34
CA GLU A 41 6.34 17.02 10.91
C GLU A 41 6.75 15.81 10.06
N VAL A 42 6.00 14.71 10.15
CA VAL A 42 6.23 13.51 9.33
C VAL A 42 5.93 13.76 7.85
N THR A 43 5.04 14.69 7.52
CA THR A 43 4.71 15.04 6.12
C THR A 43 5.90 15.58 5.34
N LYS A 44 6.89 16.16 6.03
CA LYS A 44 8.13 16.71 5.44
C LYS A 44 9.26 15.70 5.38
N LYS A 45 9.11 14.52 5.99
CA LYS A 45 10.16 13.49 6.02
C LYS A 45 10.16 12.69 4.73
N SER A 46 11.32 12.17 4.37
CA SER A 46 11.45 11.15 3.34
C SER A 46 11.59 9.79 4.00
N PHE A 47 10.89 8.79 3.47
CA PHE A 47 10.97 7.41 3.95
C PHE A 47 11.69 6.55 2.93
N SER A 48 12.63 5.73 3.41
CA SER A 48 13.45 4.85 2.57
C SER A 48 12.68 3.63 2.08
N PHE A 49 11.79 3.06 2.91
CA PHE A 49 10.99 1.88 2.59
C PHE A 49 10.19 2.05 1.28
N PRO A 50 9.33 3.09 1.13
CA PRO A 50 8.60 3.28 -0.12
C PRO A 50 9.53 3.51 -1.31
N LYS A 51 10.64 4.25 -1.15
CA LYS A 51 11.62 4.47 -2.23
C LYS A 51 12.29 3.17 -2.68
N LYS A 52 12.68 2.31 -1.73
CA LYS A 52 13.32 1.01 -1.99
C LYS A 52 12.41 0.07 -2.78
N HIS A 53 11.11 0.13 -2.53
CA HIS A 53 10.12 -0.76 -3.14
C HIS A 53 9.32 -0.10 -4.28
N ASP A 54 9.79 1.05 -4.77
CA ASP A 54 9.13 1.88 -5.79
C ASP A 54 7.62 2.08 -5.52
N MET A 55 7.31 2.36 -4.26
CA MET A 55 5.96 2.42 -3.74
C MET A 55 5.53 3.88 -3.55
N PRO A 56 4.38 4.30 -4.09
CA PRO A 56 3.83 5.61 -3.80
C PRO A 56 3.56 5.77 -2.29
N LEU A 57 3.95 6.91 -1.73
CA LEU A 57 3.75 7.24 -0.32
C LEU A 57 2.64 8.29 -0.14
N TYR A 58 1.69 8.01 0.75
CA TYR A 58 0.61 8.90 1.10
C TYR A 58 0.66 9.28 2.58
N TYR A 59 0.43 10.55 2.85
CA TYR A 59 0.25 11.10 4.19
C TYR A 59 -1.22 11.30 4.46
N VAL A 60 -1.77 10.55 5.42
CA VAL A 60 -3.22 10.53 5.69
C VAL A 60 -3.52 10.68 7.17
N SER A 61 -4.72 11.17 7.47
CA SER A 61 -5.34 11.02 8.78
C SER A 61 -6.70 10.40 8.59
N ALA A 62 -6.89 9.22 9.18
CA ALA A 62 -8.20 8.59 9.26
C ALA A 62 -9.14 9.31 10.24
N ALA A 63 -8.59 10.13 11.16
CA ALA A 63 -9.38 10.81 12.19
C ALA A 63 -10.14 12.02 11.63
N ASP A 64 -9.51 12.80 10.74
CA ASP A 64 -10.11 14.00 10.14
C ASP A 64 -10.40 13.85 8.64
N GLY A 65 -10.05 12.70 8.04
CA GLY A 65 -10.27 12.40 6.63
C GLY A 65 -9.21 12.93 5.67
N THR A 66 -8.14 13.57 6.18
CA THR A 66 -7.05 14.12 5.36
C THR A 66 -6.50 13.08 4.39
N ASN A 67 -6.59 13.38 3.09
CA ASN A 67 -6.09 12.59 1.96
C ASN A 67 -6.64 11.15 1.83
N VAL A 68 -7.61 10.73 2.64
CA VAL A 68 -8.17 9.37 2.61
C VAL A 68 -8.84 9.09 1.26
N VAL A 69 -9.66 10.02 0.76
CA VAL A 69 -10.34 9.87 -0.54
C VAL A 69 -9.36 9.75 -1.69
N ARG A 70 -8.27 10.53 -1.65
CA ARG A 70 -7.23 10.49 -2.69
C ARG A 70 -6.50 9.16 -2.69
N LEU A 71 -6.11 8.67 -1.51
CA LEU A 71 -5.47 7.36 -1.33
C LEU A 71 -6.30 6.25 -1.98
N PHE A 72 -7.59 6.15 -1.64
CA PHE A 72 -8.45 5.09 -2.20
C PHE A 72 -8.69 5.24 -3.69
N ARG A 73 -8.86 6.48 -4.20
CA ARG A 73 -9.03 6.71 -5.63
C ARG A 73 -7.82 6.23 -6.43
N ASP A 74 -6.61 6.50 -5.95
CA ASP A 74 -5.38 6.08 -6.63
C ASP A 74 -5.17 4.57 -6.48
N ALA A 75 -5.54 3.97 -5.34
CA ALA A 75 -5.53 2.52 -5.16
C ALA A 75 -6.42 1.79 -6.18
N ILE A 76 -7.65 2.29 -6.38
CA ILE A 76 -8.57 1.72 -7.37
C ILE A 76 -8.00 1.85 -8.78
N ARG A 77 -7.38 2.99 -9.11
CA ARG A 77 -6.75 3.19 -10.42
C ARG A 77 -5.60 2.21 -10.66
N LEU A 78 -4.71 2.03 -9.67
CA LEU A 78 -3.61 1.07 -9.77
C LEU A 78 -4.11 -0.37 -9.89
N ALA A 79 -5.11 -0.75 -9.09
CA ALA A 79 -5.72 -2.07 -9.16
C ALA A 79 -6.36 -2.34 -10.53
N ASN A 80 -7.07 -1.35 -11.09
CA ASN A 80 -7.65 -1.46 -12.42
C ASN A 80 -6.58 -1.60 -13.50
N ALA A 81 -5.51 -0.80 -13.43
CA ALA A 81 -4.40 -0.88 -14.37
C ALA A 81 -3.72 -2.26 -14.34
N TYR A 82 -3.48 -2.79 -13.14
CA TYR A 82 -2.94 -4.14 -12.93
C TYR A 82 -3.86 -5.23 -13.51
N ARG A 83 -5.17 -5.13 -13.28
CA ARG A 83 -6.14 -6.10 -13.82
C ARG A 83 -6.13 -6.14 -15.35
N THR A 84 -5.90 -5.00 -16.00
CA THR A 84 -5.89 -4.89 -17.46
C THR A 84 -4.54 -5.19 -18.11
N SER A 85 -3.47 -5.33 -17.32
CA SER A 85 -2.15 -5.68 -17.83
C SER A 85 -1.97 -7.20 -17.94
N ASP A 86 -1.11 -7.64 -18.87
CA ASP A 86 -0.76 -9.05 -19.10
C ASP A 86 0.04 -9.72 -17.94
N THR A 87 0.17 -9.05 -16.79
CA THR A 87 0.75 -9.63 -15.57
C THR A 87 -0.30 -10.47 -14.84
N GLN A 88 -0.72 -11.57 -15.46
CA GLN A 88 -1.52 -12.59 -14.79
C GLN A 88 -0.61 -13.54 -14.03
N ASP A 89 -0.73 -13.55 -12.69
CA ASP A 89 -0.02 -14.50 -11.86
C ASP A 89 -0.76 -15.85 -11.85
N PHE A 90 -0.04 -16.94 -11.57
CA PHE A 90 -0.65 -18.27 -11.38
C PHE A 90 -1.82 -18.24 -10.37
N ILE A 91 -1.69 -17.44 -9.30
CA ILE A 91 -2.74 -17.25 -8.30
C ILE A 91 -4.00 -16.60 -8.93
N ASP A 92 -3.83 -15.67 -9.86
CA ASP A 92 -4.98 -15.05 -10.56
C ASP A 92 -5.68 -16.06 -11.46
N GLN A 93 -4.94 -17.01 -12.04
CA GLN A 93 -5.54 -18.13 -12.79
C GLN A 93 -6.32 -19.07 -11.85
N VAL A 94 -5.72 -19.49 -10.73
CA VAL A 94 -6.39 -20.37 -9.76
C VAL A 94 -7.67 -19.74 -9.21
N LEU A 95 -7.64 -18.45 -8.86
CA LEU A 95 -8.83 -17.74 -8.37
C LEU A 95 -9.93 -17.68 -9.43
N ARG A 96 -9.60 -17.45 -10.69
CA ARG A 96 -10.58 -17.46 -11.80
C ARG A 96 -11.25 -18.82 -11.96
N GLU A 97 -10.50 -19.92 -11.90
CA GLU A 97 -11.05 -21.27 -12.04
C GLU A 97 -12.01 -21.62 -10.88
N LEU A 98 -11.75 -21.12 -9.66
CA LEU A 98 -12.63 -21.32 -8.50
C LEU A 98 -13.93 -20.50 -8.55
N GLU A 99 -13.97 -19.41 -9.33
CA GLU A 99 -15.18 -18.60 -9.51
C GLU A 99 -16.13 -19.18 -10.58
N VAL A 100 -15.65 -20.11 -11.40
CA VAL A 100 -16.39 -20.69 -12.55
C VAL A 100 -16.93 -22.10 -12.24
N GLY A 101 -16.45 -22.76 -11.18
CA GLY A 101 -16.92 -24.07 -10.70
C GLY A 101 -17.98 -23.98 -9.61
#